data_AF-A0A523AZ58-F1
#
_entry.id   AF-A0A523AZ58-F1
#
_cell.length_a   1.000
_cell.length_b   1.000
_cell.length_c   1.000
_cell.angle_alpha   90.00
_cell.angle_beta   90.00
_cell.angle_gamma   90.00
#
_symmetry.space_group_name_H-M   'P 1'
#
loop_
_entity.id
_entity.type
_entity.pdbx_description
1 polymer ?
#
loop_
_entity_poly.entity_id
_entity_poly.type
_entity_poly.pdbx_seq_one_letter_code
_entity_poly.pdbx_strand_id
1 'polypeptide(L)'
;MFVQARIKNDKLSILFALLLISLLSLSSLFLTLSSVRTVSASPDPHAPIYIEGDGNFKPANGVRSGSGTKTDPYIIENWEIDASNAHGIHIKNTTAYFVIRNV
;
A
#
# COMPACT_ATOMS: atom_id res chain seq x y z
N MET A 1 52.64 27.73 26.92
CA MET A 1 52.09 27.51 25.56
C MET A 1 51.35 26.16 25.38
N PHE A 2 51.52 25.16 26.25
CA PHE A 2 50.93 23.82 26.09
C PHE A 2 49.45 23.67 26.51
N VAL A 3 48.89 24.58 27.31
CA VAL A 3 47.51 24.48 27.85
C VAL A 3 46.44 24.75 26.78
N GLN A 4 46.67 25.67 25.85
CA GLN A 4 45.70 26.03 24.80
C GLN A 4 45.48 24.92 23.76
N ALA A 5 46.52 24.11 23.47
CA ALA A 5 46.41 22.97 22.57
C ALA A 5 45.55 21.85 23.17
N ARG A 6 45.70 21.57 24.48
CA ARG A 6 44.91 20.56 25.20
C ARG A 6 43.41 20.89 25.18
N ILE A 7 43.06 22.15 25.49
CA ILE A 7 41.67 22.63 25.50
C ILE A 7 41.02 22.57 24.10
N LYS A 8 41.78 22.83 23.03
CA LYS A 8 41.29 22.74 21.64
C LYS A 8 40.97 21.29 21.24
N ASN A 9 41.80 20.34 21.66
CA ASN A 9 41.58 18.91 21.42
C ASN A 9 40.39 18.36 22.23
N ASP A 10 40.19 18.84 23.45
CA ASP A 10 39.03 18.46 24.28
C ASP A 10 37.71 18.96 23.65
N LYS A 11 37.69 20.21 23.16
CA LYS A 11 36.52 20.79 22.46
C LYS A 11 36.20 20.07 21.15
N LEU A 12 37.22 19.71 20.37
CA LEU A 12 37.04 18.97 19.11
C LEU A 12 36.49 17.56 19.35
N SER A 13 36.93 16.92 20.44
CA SER A 13 36.42 15.61 20.86
C SER A 13 34.94 15.67 21.28
N ILE A 14 34.54 16.73 21.99
CA ILE A 14 33.14 16.96 22.38
C ILE A 14 32.26 17.19 21.14
N LEU A 15 32.72 18.01 20.18
CA LEU A 15 32.01 18.24 18.92
C LEU A 15 31.81 16.95 18.11
N PHE A 16 32.83 16.11 18.02
CA PHE A 16 32.74 14.82 17.34
C PHE A 16 31.79 13.84 18.05
N ALA A 17 31.81 13.81 19.39
CA ALA A 17 30.88 13.01 20.17
C ALA A 17 29.42 13.45 19.96
N LEU A 18 29.14 14.76 19.94
CA LEU A 18 27.80 15.28 19.67
C LEU A 18 27.32 14.96 18.25
N LEU A 19 28.20 15.01 17.26
CA LEU A 19 27.88 14.62 15.89
C LEU A 19 27.52 13.14 15.78
N LEU A 20 28.29 12.26 16.43
CA LEU A 20 28.01 10.82 16.47
C LEU A 20 26.68 10.50 17.17
N ILE A 21 26.36 11.18 18.27
CA ILE A 21 25.08 11.02 18.98
C ILE A 21 23.92 11.45 18.09
N SER A 22 24.06 12.56 17.37
CA SER A 22 23.05 13.04 16.41
C SER A 22 22.82 12.03 15.27
N LEU A 23 23.90 11.48 14.70
CA LEU A 23 23.84 10.45 13.64
C LEU A 23 23.16 9.17 14.12
N LEU A 24 23.46 8.70 15.34
CA LEU A 24 22.83 7.53 15.95
C LEU A 24 21.34 7.75 16.26
N SER A 25 20.97 8.98 16.62
CA SER A 25 19.58 9.36 16.87
C SER A 25 18.78 9.43 15.56
N LEU A 26 19.37 9.98 14.50
CA LEU A 26 18.79 10.03 13.16
C LEU A 26 18.61 8.64 12.54
N SER A 27 19.60 7.74 12.69
CA SER A 27 19.50 6.38 12.16
C SER A 27 18.42 5.57 12.87
N SER A 28 18.29 5.72 14.20
CA SER A 28 17.25 5.06 14.99
C SER A 28 15.86 5.52 14.58
N LEU A 29 15.68 6.81 14.28
CA LEU A 29 14.42 7.36 13.75
C LEU A 29 14.10 6.78 12.36
N PHE A 30 15.11 6.58 11.51
CA PHE A 30 14.91 6.01 10.17
C PHE A 30 14.48 4.53 10.23
N LEU A 31 14.98 3.75 11.19
CA LEU A 31 14.60 2.34 11.37
C LEU A 31 13.16 2.16 11.86
N THR A 32 12.63 3.11 12.66
CA THR A 32 11.24 3.02 13.15
C THR A 32 10.21 3.39 12.08
N LEU A 33 10.58 4.23 11.11
CA LEU A 33 9.73 4.62 9.97
C LEU A 33 9.54 3.49 8.94
N SER A 34 10.46 2.54 8.85
CA SER A 34 10.37 1.41 7.90
C SER A 34 9.29 0.38 8.26
N SER A 35 8.74 0.44 9.46
CA SER A 35 7.66 -0.45 9.93
C SER A 35 6.28 0.15 9.64
N VAL A 36 6.07 0.63 8.42
CA VAL A 36 4.70 0.83 7.93
C VAL A 36 4.12 -0.57 7.79
N ARG A 37 3.33 -0.99 8.78
CA ARG A 37 2.49 -2.16 8.65
C ARG A 37 1.54 -1.89 7.50
N THR A 38 1.78 -2.53 6.36
CA THR A 38 0.71 -2.76 5.40
C THR A 38 -0.32 -3.59 6.15
N VAL A 39 -1.38 -2.95 6.61
CA VAL A 39 -2.56 -3.67 7.06
C VAL A 39 -3.04 -4.37 5.79
N SER A 40 -2.70 -5.65 5.68
CA SER A 40 -3.34 -6.57 4.75
C SER A 40 -4.82 -6.50 5.08
N ALA A 41 -5.55 -5.62 4.42
CA ALA A 41 -6.99 -5.60 4.50
C ALA A 41 -7.44 -6.98 4.05
N SER A 42 -8.01 -7.76 4.96
CA SER A 42 -8.63 -9.02 4.59
C SER A 42 -9.69 -8.69 3.54
N PRO A 43 -9.69 -9.36 2.37
CA PRO A 43 -10.75 -9.15 1.40
C PRO A 43 -12.12 -9.42 2.04
N ASP A 44 -13.13 -8.64 1.66
CA ASP A 44 -14.48 -8.81 2.19
C ASP A 44 -15.13 -10.03 1.53
N PRO A 45 -15.85 -10.91 2.24
CA PRO A 45 -16.53 -12.03 1.59
C PRO A 45 -17.63 -11.57 0.63
N HIS A 46 -17.70 -12.19 -0.55
CA HIS A 46 -18.71 -11.92 -1.57
C HIS A 46 -19.19 -13.22 -2.23
N ALA A 47 -20.46 -13.26 -2.61
CA ALA A 47 -20.98 -14.36 -3.44
C ALA A 47 -20.28 -14.38 -4.83
N PRO A 48 -20.39 -15.45 -5.63
CA PRO A 48 -19.92 -15.43 -7.01
C PRO A 48 -20.44 -14.20 -7.78
N ILE A 49 -19.54 -13.48 -8.44
CA ILE A 49 -19.85 -12.27 -9.21
C ILE A 49 -20.20 -12.66 -10.64
N TYR A 50 -21.38 -12.23 -11.08
CA TYR A 50 -21.85 -12.43 -12.44
C TYR A 50 -22.22 -11.10 -13.08
N ILE A 51 -21.59 -10.79 -14.22
CA ILE A 51 -21.82 -9.57 -15.00
C ILE A 51 -22.23 -9.96 -16.41
N GLU A 52 -23.46 -9.60 -16.78
CA GLU A 52 -23.98 -9.76 -18.14
C GLU A 52 -24.30 -8.40 -18.75
N GLY A 53 -23.40 -7.94 -19.63
CA GLY A 53 -23.51 -6.64 -20.29
C GLY A 53 -23.08 -5.44 -19.43
N ASP A 54 -22.81 -4.32 -20.12
CA ASP A 54 -22.26 -3.10 -19.51
C ASP A 54 -23.13 -2.56 -18.38
N GLY A 55 -24.46 -2.68 -18.52
CA GLY A 55 -25.41 -2.24 -17.50
C GLY A 55 -25.39 -3.04 -16.18
N ASN A 56 -24.69 -4.17 -16.12
CA ASN A 56 -24.57 -4.99 -14.91
C ASN A 56 -23.36 -4.64 -14.05
N PHE A 57 -22.45 -3.77 -14.52
CA PHE A 57 -21.38 -3.22 -13.68
C PHE A 57 -21.95 -2.24 -12.64
N LYS A 58 -22.36 -2.80 -11.50
CA LYS A 58 -22.98 -2.08 -10.39
C LYS A 58 -22.31 -2.45 -9.07
N PRO A 59 -22.39 -1.58 -8.04
CA PRO A 59 -21.90 -1.92 -6.71
C PRO A 59 -22.49 -3.20 -6.13
N ALA A 60 -23.79 -3.45 -6.38
CA ALA A 60 -24.45 -4.69 -5.97
C ALA A 60 -23.88 -5.97 -6.61
N ASN A 61 -23.15 -5.83 -7.73
CA ASN A 61 -22.49 -6.92 -8.45
C ASN A 61 -20.96 -6.87 -8.27
N GLY A 62 -20.48 -6.30 -7.16
CA GLY A 62 -19.05 -6.32 -6.78
C GLY A 62 -18.18 -5.21 -7.38
N VAL A 63 -18.75 -4.22 -8.06
CA VAL A 63 -17.98 -3.06 -8.58
C VAL A 63 -17.75 -2.04 -7.47
N ARG A 64 -16.49 -1.73 -7.14
CA ARG A 64 -16.16 -0.72 -6.12
C ARG A 64 -16.03 0.69 -6.68
N SER A 65 -15.63 0.85 -7.94
CA SER A 65 -15.43 2.16 -8.57
C SER A 65 -15.34 2.08 -10.10
N GLY A 66 -15.22 3.23 -10.76
CA GLY A 66 -15.04 3.38 -12.20
C GLY A 66 -16.33 3.57 -13.00
N SER A 67 -16.18 3.98 -14.26
CA SER A 67 -17.28 4.25 -15.20
C SER A 67 -17.27 3.33 -16.43
N GLY A 68 -16.29 2.44 -16.55
CA GLY A 68 -16.20 1.49 -17.65
C GLY A 68 -15.51 2.02 -18.91
N THR A 69 -14.91 3.21 -18.84
CA THR A 69 -14.13 3.77 -19.96
C THR A 69 -12.68 3.31 -19.91
N LYS A 70 -11.94 3.43 -21.02
CA LYS A 70 -10.52 3.04 -21.06
C LYS A 70 -9.66 3.76 -20.00
N THR A 71 -9.96 5.02 -19.72
CA THR A 71 -9.24 5.85 -18.74
C THR A 71 -9.79 5.73 -17.32
N ASP A 72 -10.99 5.16 -17.16
CA ASP A 72 -11.66 4.97 -15.88
C ASP A 72 -12.44 3.63 -15.91
N PRO A 73 -11.72 2.49 -15.93
CA PRO A 73 -12.33 1.17 -16.02
C PRO A 73 -13.09 0.82 -14.73
N TYR A 74 -14.11 -0.04 -14.83
CA TYR A 74 -14.76 -0.58 -13.64
C TYR A 74 -13.77 -1.41 -12.81
N ILE A 75 -13.73 -1.18 -11.50
CA ILE A 75 -12.81 -1.87 -10.59
C ILE A 75 -13.59 -2.87 -9.73
N ILE A 76 -13.22 -4.14 -9.84
CA ILE A 76 -13.67 -5.22 -8.97
C ILE A 76 -12.45 -5.66 -8.16
N GLU A 77 -12.44 -5.37 -6.86
CA GLU A 77 -11.28 -5.61 -6.02
C GLU A 77 -11.60 -5.90 -4.56
N ASN A 78 -10.64 -6.57 -3.90
CA ASN A 78 -10.63 -6.85 -2.46
C ASN A 78 -11.90 -7.63 -2.03
N TRP A 79 -12.24 -8.67 -2.79
CA TRP A 79 -13.30 -9.63 -2.45
C TRP A 79 -12.69 -10.99 -2.11
N GLU A 80 -13.29 -11.72 -1.17
CA GLU A 80 -13.03 -13.15 -0.95
C GLU A 80 -14.23 -13.91 -1.52
N ILE A 81 -14.02 -14.72 -2.55
CA ILE A 81 -15.11 -15.39 -3.27
C ILE A 81 -14.95 -16.91 -3.19
N ASP A 82 -15.96 -17.58 -2.64
CA ASP A 82 -16.02 -19.04 -2.68
C ASP A 82 -16.39 -19.53 -4.10
N ALA A 83 -15.39 -20.02 -4.82
CA ALA A 83 -15.51 -20.59 -6.16
C ALA A 83 -15.50 -22.13 -6.16
N SER A 84 -15.77 -22.79 -5.03
CA SER A 84 -15.71 -24.26 -4.91
C SER A 84 -16.68 -24.99 -5.84
N ASN A 85 -17.82 -24.38 -6.18
CA ASN A 85 -18.90 -25.00 -6.96
C ASN A 85 -19.31 -24.20 -8.21
N ALA A 86 -18.67 -23.06 -8.49
CA ALA A 86 -19.00 -22.17 -9.59
C ALA A 86 -17.81 -21.29 -10.00
N HIS A 87 -17.92 -20.58 -11.12
CA HIS A 87 -16.97 -19.50 -11.43
C HIS A 87 -17.07 -18.42 -10.34
N GLY A 88 -15.95 -18.06 -9.71
CA GLY A 88 -15.93 -16.97 -8.73
C GLY A 88 -16.32 -15.63 -9.35
N ILE A 89 -15.79 -15.33 -10.54
CA ILE A 89 -16.17 -14.15 -11.32
C ILE A 89 -16.43 -14.59 -12.76
N HIS A 90 -17.62 -14.28 -13.29
CA HIS A 90 -18.01 -14.55 -14.67
C HIS A 90 -18.57 -13.28 -15.31
N ILE A 91 -17.84 -12.75 -16.28
CA ILE A 91 -18.19 -11.52 -17.00
C ILE A 91 -18.35 -11.86 -18.48
N LYS A 92 -19.48 -11.48 -19.08
CA LYS A 92 -19.75 -11.74 -20.50
C LYS A 92 -20.57 -10.62 -21.14
N ASN A 93 -20.55 -10.59 -22.48
CA ASN A 93 -21.36 -9.68 -23.31
C ASN A 93 -21.13 -8.18 -23.04
N THR A 94 -19.90 -7.79 -22.68
CA THR A 94 -19.55 -6.41 -22.34
C THR A 94 -18.57 -5.81 -23.35
N THR A 95 -18.68 -4.48 -23.53
CA THR A 95 -17.67 -3.65 -24.23
C THR A 95 -16.95 -2.69 -23.30
N ALA A 96 -17.38 -2.61 -22.05
CA ALA A 96 -16.77 -1.78 -21.02
C ALA A 96 -15.37 -2.27 -20.62
N TYR A 97 -14.51 -1.35 -20.22
CA TYR A 97 -13.20 -1.65 -19.65
C TYR A 97 -13.34 -1.96 -18.16
N PHE A 98 -12.64 -2.99 -17.69
CA PHE A 98 -12.65 -3.37 -16.28
C PHE A 98 -11.28 -3.89 -15.83
N VAL A 99 -11.05 -3.84 -14.53
CA VAL A 99 -9.87 -4.39 -13.85
C VAL A 99 -10.34 -5.24 -12.68
N ILE A 100 -9.78 -6.45 -12.60
CA ILE A 100 -9.95 -7.37 -11.47
C ILE A 100 -8.60 -7.50 -10.77
N ARG A 101 -8.56 -7.27 -9.46
CA ARG A 101 -7.35 -7.42 -8.65
C ARG A 101 -7.67 -7.77 -7.20
N ASN A 102 -6.80 -8.52 -6.54
CA ASN A 102 -6.95 -8.90 -5.12
C ASN A 102 -8.32 -9.57 -4.84
N VAL A 103 -8.62 -10.66 -5.55
CA VAL A 103 -9.85 -11.46 -5.41
C VAL A 103 -9.56 -12.94 -5.21
#